data_AF-A0A978TTU2-F1
#
_entry.id   AF-A0A978TTU2-F1
#
_cell.length_a   1.000
_cell.length_b   1.000
_cell.length_c   1.000
_cell.angle_alpha   90.00
_cell.angle_beta   90.00
_cell.angle_gamma   90.00
#
_symmetry.space_group_name_H-M   'P 1'
#
loop_
_entity.id
_entity.type
_entity.pdbx_description
1 polymer ?
#
loop_
_entity_poly.entity_id
_entity_poly.type
_entity_poly.pdbx_seq_one_letter_code
_entity_poly.pdbx_strand_id
1 'polypeptide(L)'
;MRENPSDRAVISQSNREVENLQEGMLYEEARELLIQQGWQPNLQGEPPNLTDVSVGNLFGLGYEEIKDCSGTGEAPCRFEFINERGELLVVVAIPQRSPNWFVRNWWIEQWQGPVLPFIGTRAFNFLGGTGTGHTITIAEDGRTTIEIHGTAGSTVIYQGAFSNPLSVESGLGLLLKDDKIYQLSPDGEIATDCKGEGTICEAELYELEFRP
;
A
#
# COMPACT_ATOMS: atom_id res chain seq x y z
N MET A 1 -22.00 33.00 43.82
CA MET A 1 -21.33 31.75 43.44
C MET A 1 -21.41 31.65 41.93
N ARG A 2 -20.28 31.85 41.25
CA ARG A 2 -20.20 31.81 39.78
C ARG A 2 -19.68 30.44 39.40
N GLU A 3 -20.46 29.70 38.62
CA GLU A 3 -20.08 28.39 38.09
C GLU A 3 -18.91 28.56 37.10
N ASN A 4 -17.92 27.68 37.24
CA ASN A 4 -16.65 27.74 36.52
C ASN A 4 -16.82 27.08 35.13
N PRO A 5 -16.41 27.69 34.00
CA PRO A 5 -16.68 27.14 32.67
C PRO A 5 -15.78 25.95 32.26
N SER A 6 -15.04 25.36 33.20
CA SER A 6 -13.95 24.41 32.90
C SER A 6 -14.37 22.93 32.87
N ASP A 7 -15.64 22.59 33.12
CA ASP A 7 -16.11 21.20 33.21
C ASP A 7 -16.86 20.72 31.95
N ARG A 8 -16.52 21.23 30.76
CA ARG A 8 -17.19 20.85 29.50
C ARG A 8 -16.29 20.35 28.37
N ALA A 9 -15.15 19.76 28.69
CA ALA A 9 -14.29 19.13 27.69
C ALA A 9 -13.62 17.84 28.19
N VAL A 10 -14.41 16.85 28.62
CA VAL A 10 -13.94 15.45 28.72
C VAL A 10 -15.06 14.48 28.29
N ILE A 11 -15.47 14.57 27.02
CA ILE A 11 -16.24 13.56 26.26
C ILE A 11 -15.88 13.86 24.79
N SER A 12 -15.40 13.00 23.90
CA SER A 12 -15.19 11.55 23.85
C SER A 12 -13.98 11.29 22.95
N GLN A 13 -13.22 10.22 23.19
CA GLN A 13 -12.53 9.57 22.08
C GLN A 13 -13.63 9.07 21.15
N SER A 14 -13.80 9.75 20.01
CA SER A 14 -14.78 9.42 18.99
C SER A 14 -14.72 7.93 18.65
N ASN A 15 -15.79 7.20 18.93
CA ASN A 15 -16.19 6.06 18.10
C ASN A 15 -16.32 6.64 16.68
N ARG A 16 -15.25 6.58 15.87
CA ARG A 16 -15.29 6.97 14.46
C ARG A 16 -15.97 5.82 13.72
N GLU A 17 -17.29 5.80 13.81
CA GLU A 17 -18.10 4.82 13.10
C GLU A 17 -18.12 5.16 11.61
N VAL A 18 -17.98 4.13 10.79
CA VAL A 18 -18.28 4.22 9.35
C VAL A 18 -19.80 4.30 9.24
N GLU A 19 -20.32 5.43 8.79
CA GLU A 19 -21.77 5.66 8.75
C GLU A 19 -22.45 4.61 7.84
N ASN A 20 -23.54 4.02 8.33
CA ASN A 20 -24.40 3.10 7.59
C ASN A 20 -23.77 1.76 7.15
N LEU A 21 -22.54 1.45 7.56
CA LEU A 21 -22.00 0.10 7.45
C LEU A 21 -22.71 -0.80 8.47
N GLN A 22 -23.18 -1.98 8.05
CA GLN A 22 -24.04 -2.85 8.87
C GLN A 22 -23.63 -4.32 8.75
N GLU A 23 -23.72 -5.05 9.86
CA GLU A 23 -23.58 -6.51 9.85
C GLU A 23 -24.73 -7.12 9.02
N GLY A 24 -24.41 -8.11 8.19
CA GLY A 24 -25.34 -8.80 7.32
C GLY A 24 -25.65 -8.08 6.00
N MET A 25 -25.06 -6.92 5.71
CA MET A 25 -25.16 -6.31 4.38
C MET A 25 -24.28 -7.06 3.36
N LEU A 26 -24.64 -7.00 2.08
CA LEU A 26 -23.79 -7.54 1.02
C LEU A 26 -22.47 -6.80 0.98
N TYR A 27 -21.37 -7.53 0.85
CA TYR A 27 -20.04 -6.93 0.78
C TYR A 27 -19.90 -5.97 -0.41
N GLU A 28 -20.51 -6.29 -1.54
CA GLU A 28 -20.53 -5.41 -2.72
C GLU A 28 -21.20 -4.06 -2.41
N GLU A 29 -22.36 -4.07 -1.76
CA GLU A 29 -23.06 -2.86 -1.32
C GLU A 29 -22.23 -2.07 -0.29
N ALA A 30 -21.56 -2.79 0.63
CA ALA A 30 -20.66 -2.18 1.61
C ALA A 30 -19.49 -1.48 0.92
N ARG A 31 -18.87 -2.14 -0.06
CA ARG A 31 -17.76 -1.60 -0.84
C ARG A 31 -18.16 -0.32 -1.57
N GLU A 32 -19.32 -0.31 -2.23
CA GLU A 32 -19.83 0.89 -2.92
C GLU A 32 -20.08 2.03 -1.94
N LEU A 33 -20.68 1.75 -0.79
CA LEU A 33 -20.90 2.72 0.28
C LEU A 33 -19.58 3.33 0.77
N LEU A 34 -18.57 2.49 1.01
CA LEU A 34 -17.25 2.92 1.48
C LEU A 34 -16.56 3.83 0.45
N ILE A 35 -16.60 3.46 -0.83
CA ILE A 35 -16.05 4.27 -1.92
C ILE A 35 -16.73 5.63 -2.00
N GLN A 36 -18.07 5.68 -1.85
CA GLN A 36 -18.82 6.95 -1.82
C GLN A 36 -18.45 7.83 -0.62
N GLN A 37 -17.99 7.23 0.48
CA GLN A 37 -17.53 7.92 1.69
C GLN A 37 -16.04 8.33 1.63
N GLY A 38 -15.36 8.10 0.50
CA GLY A 38 -13.96 8.49 0.31
C GLY A 38 -12.94 7.47 0.83
N TRP A 39 -13.38 6.25 1.15
CA TRP A 39 -12.49 5.12 1.36
C TRP A 39 -12.07 4.53 0.02
N GLN A 40 -10.81 4.15 -0.11
CA GLN A 40 -10.24 3.55 -1.32
C GLN A 40 -9.76 2.13 -0.98
N PRO A 41 -9.89 1.16 -1.91
CA PRO A 41 -9.24 -0.14 -1.78
C PRO A 41 -7.76 0.00 -1.35
N ASN A 42 -7.38 -0.63 -0.24
CA ASN A 42 -5.99 -0.63 0.20
C ASN A 42 -5.19 -1.67 -0.59
N LEU A 43 -4.58 -1.23 -1.68
CA LEU A 43 -3.72 -2.08 -2.53
C LEU A 43 -2.26 -2.11 -2.04
N GLN A 44 -1.95 -1.41 -0.95
CA GLN A 44 -0.61 -1.35 -0.38
C GLN A 44 -0.44 -2.40 0.74
N GLY A 45 0.81 -2.61 1.17
CA GLY A 45 1.15 -3.54 2.25
C GLY A 45 1.33 -4.97 1.75
N GLU A 46 0.90 -5.95 2.55
CA GLU A 46 0.97 -7.36 2.17
C GLU A 46 0.07 -7.62 0.95
N PRO A 47 0.57 -8.34 -0.08
CA PRO A 47 -0.23 -8.70 -1.23
C PRO A 47 -1.32 -9.72 -0.84
N PRO A 48 -2.42 -9.80 -1.60
CA PRO A 48 -3.43 -10.84 -1.40
C PRO A 48 -2.81 -12.24 -1.44
N ASN A 49 -3.24 -13.13 -0.55
CA ASN A 49 -2.83 -14.53 -0.54
C ASN A 49 -3.51 -15.31 -1.69
N LEU A 50 -3.05 -15.11 -2.93
CA LEU A 50 -3.64 -15.75 -4.13
C LEU A 50 -3.50 -17.29 -4.15
N THR A 51 -2.78 -17.89 -3.19
CA THR A 51 -2.75 -19.35 -3.02
C THR A 51 -3.99 -19.90 -2.32
N ASP A 52 -4.74 -19.05 -1.60
CA ASP A 52 -6.06 -19.37 -1.09
C ASP A 52 -7.11 -19.27 -2.20
N VAL A 53 -7.92 -20.31 -2.35
CA VAL A 53 -8.91 -20.41 -3.45
C VAL A 53 -10.00 -19.34 -3.31
N SER A 54 -10.43 -19.02 -2.10
CA SER A 54 -11.44 -17.98 -1.86
C SER A 54 -10.87 -16.61 -2.20
N VAL A 55 -9.63 -16.34 -1.78
CA VAL A 55 -8.92 -15.09 -2.10
C VAL A 55 -8.76 -14.95 -3.62
N GLY A 56 -8.24 -15.97 -4.30
CA GLY A 56 -8.04 -15.94 -5.75
C GLY A 56 -9.34 -15.74 -6.53
N ASN A 57 -10.44 -16.36 -6.10
CA ASN A 57 -11.76 -16.16 -6.72
C ASN A 57 -12.28 -14.74 -6.53
N LEU A 58 -12.22 -14.21 -5.31
CA LEU A 58 -12.69 -12.84 -5.01
C LEU A 58 -11.84 -11.77 -5.69
N PHE A 59 -10.53 -11.97 -5.71
CA PHE A 59 -9.60 -11.11 -6.43
C PHE A 59 -9.92 -11.11 -7.93
N GLY A 60 -10.17 -12.28 -8.52
CA GLY A 60 -10.58 -12.43 -9.93
C GLY A 60 -11.95 -11.78 -10.27
N LEU A 61 -12.78 -11.50 -9.26
CA LEU A 61 -14.02 -10.73 -9.40
C LEU A 61 -13.82 -9.21 -9.28
N GLY A 62 -12.59 -8.74 -9.04
CA GLY A 62 -12.24 -7.32 -8.93
C GLY A 62 -12.23 -6.77 -7.50
N TYR A 63 -12.34 -7.63 -6.47
CA TYR A 63 -12.16 -7.23 -5.08
C TYR A 63 -10.67 -7.23 -4.72
N GLU A 64 -9.91 -6.33 -5.33
CA GLU A 64 -8.45 -6.23 -5.16
C GLU A 64 -8.03 -5.88 -3.72
N GLU A 65 -8.94 -5.30 -2.93
CA GLU A 65 -8.75 -4.99 -1.52
C GLU A 65 -8.71 -6.21 -0.57
N ILE A 66 -8.98 -7.42 -1.07
CA ILE A 66 -8.91 -8.63 -0.27
C ILE A 66 -7.47 -8.97 0.12
N LYS A 67 -7.25 -9.37 1.38
CA LYS A 67 -5.92 -9.74 1.87
C LYS A 67 -5.77 -11.24 2.10
N ASP A 68 -6.65 -11.78 2.94
CA ASP A 68 -6.58 -13.18 3.31
C ASP A 68 -7.95 -13.69 3.78
N CYS A 69 -8.14 -15.00 3.72
CA CYS A 69 -9.31 -15.68 4.23
C CYS A 69 -8.90 -16.73 5.25
N SER A 70 -9.65 -16.82 6.35
CA SER A 70 -9.43 -17.89 7.32
C SER A 70 -9.80 -19.24 6.69
N GLY A 71 -8.90 -20.23 6.74
CA GLY A 71 -9.19 -21.61 6.31
C GLY A 71 -10.11 -22.40 7.26
N THR A 72 -10.96 -21.73 8.03
CA THR A 72 -11.87 -22.34 9.02
C THR A 72 -13.29 -22.49 8.46
N GLY A 73 -14.18 -23.22 9.16
CA GLY A 73 -15.52 -23.55 8.67
C GLY A 73 -16.41 -22.35 8.29
N GLU A 74 -16.21 -21.17 8.90
CA GLU A 74 -16.94 -19.93 8.55
C GLU A 74 -16.22 -19.09 7.50
N ALA A 75 -14.97 -19.41 7.17
CA ALA A 75 -14.12 -18.75 6.18
C ALA A 75 -14.20 -17.21 6.10
N PRO A 76 -14.06 -16.46 7.20
CA PRO A 76 -14.03 -15.00 7.15
C PRO A 76 -12.85 -14.49 6.32
N CYS A 77 -13.13 -13.59 5.38
CA CYS A 77 -12.14 -12.89 4.57
C CYS A 77 -11.96 -11.45 5.04
N ARG A 78 -10.72 -10.99 5.07
CA ARG A 78 -10.30 -9.63 5.41
C ARG A 78 -10.17 -8.81 4.14
N PHE A 79 -10.87 -7.68 4.11
CA PHE A 79 -10.78 -6.65 3.08
C PHE A 79 -10.33 -5.34 3.72
N GLU A 80 -9.51 -4.58 3.02
CA GLU A 80 -8.89 -3.38 3.58
C GLU A 80 -9.13 -2.15 2.74
N PHE A 81 -9.48 -1.05 3.40
CA PHE A 81 -9.66 0.25 2.76
C PHE A 81 -8.84 1.31 3.48
N ILE A 82 -8.42 2.33 2.75
CA ILE A 82 -7.68 3.47 3.27
C ILE A 82 -8.36 4.79 2.91
N ASN A 83 -8.25 5.80 3.76
CA ASN A 83 -8.72 7.14 3.44
C ASN A 83 -7.58 8.15 3.34
N GLU A 84 -7.90 9.39 2.95
CA GLU A 84 -6.91 10.48 2.79
C GLU A 84 -6.16 10.84 4.08
N ARG A 85 -6.67 10.42 5.24
CA ARG A 85 -6.00 10.61 6.54
C ARG A 85 -5.03 9.48 6.89
N GLY A 86 -4.93 8.45 6.03
CA GLY A 86 -4.13 7.27 6.30
C GLY A 86 -4.74 6.37 7.37
N GLU A 87 -6.05 6.38 7.59
CA GLU A 87 -6.69 5.38 8.45
C GLU A 87 -6.94 4.09 7.66
N LEU A 88 -6.73 2.93 8.28
CA LEU A 88 -7.03 1.63 7.67
C LEU A 88 -8.37 1.12 8.20
N LEU A 89 -9.38 1.03 7.35
CA LEU A 89 -10.62 0.34 7.67
C LEU A 89 -10.49 -1.13 7.26
N VAL A 90 -10.65 -2.01 8.23
CA VAL A 90 -10.75 -3.45 8.00
C VAL A 90 -12.21 -3.83 7.98
N VAL A 91 -12.63 -4.53 6.92
CA VAL A 91 -13.95 -5.14 6.78
C VAL A 91 -13.78 -6.64 6.71
N VAL A 92 -14.51 -7.38 7.54
CA VAL A 92 -14.55 -8.84 7.45
C VAL A 92 -15.88 -9.27 6.88
N ALA A 93 -15.84 -10.12 5.86
CA ALA A 93 -17.03 -10.74 5.31
C ALA A 93 -16.95 -12.26 5.35
N ILE A 94 -18.11 -12.93 5.47
CA ILE A 94 -18.23 -14.39 5.47
C ILE A 94 -19.10 -14.85 4.29
N PRO A 95 -18.86 -16.06 3.75
CA PRO A 95 -19.73 -16.65 2.75
C PRO A 95 -20.99 -17.20 3.43
N GLN A 96 -22.18 -16.70 3.06
CA GLN A 96 -23.44 -17.35 3.48
C GLN A 96 -24.09 -18.15 2.35
N ARG A 97 -24.12 -17.59 1.14
CA ARG A 97 -24.67 -18.23 -0.06
C ARG A 97 -23.84 -17.81 -1.25
N SER A 98 -22.87 -18.64 -1.64
CA SER A 98 -22.05 -18.42 -2.83
C SER A 98 -22.90 -17.97 -4.02
N PRO A 99 -22.52 -16.90 -4.75
CA PRO A 99 -21.25 -16.17 -4.66
C PRO A 99 -21.23 -15.02 -3.63
N ASN A 100 -22.28 -14.85 -2.84
CA ASN A 100 -22.48 -13.65 -2.01
C ASN A 100 -21.73 -13.72 -0.68
N TRP A 101 -21.07 -12.62 -0.37
CA TRP A 101 -20.34 -12.36 0.87
C TRP A 101 -21.07 -11.30 1.68
N PHE A 102 -21.10 -11.50 2.99
CA PHE A 102 -21.84 -10.62 3.90
C PHE A 102 -20.92 -10.08 4.96
N VAL A 103 -21.01 -8.77 5.21
CA VAL A 103 -20.24 -8.09 6.26
C VAL A 103 -20.57 -8.73 7.61
N ARG A 104 -19.54 -9.08 8.36
CA ARG A 104 -19.67 -9.63 9.72
C ARG A 104 -19.29 -8.58 10.76
N ASN A 105 -18.16 -7.92 10.58
CA ASN A 105 -17.71 -6.83 11.44
C ASN A 105 -16.70 -5.95 10.69
N TRP A 106 -16.36 -4.81 11.30
CA TRP A 106 -15.38 -3.87 10.79
C TRP A 106 -14.78 -3.05 11.93
N TRP A 107 -13.59 -2.51 11.70
CA TRP A 107 -12.93 -1.61 12.64
C TRP A 107 -11.86 -0.77 11.94
N ILE A 108 -11.49 0.36 12.54
CA ILE A 108 -10.39 1.19 12.07
C ILE A 108 -9.12 0.82 12.83
N GLU A 109 -8.10 0.42 12.10
CA GLU A 109 -6.73 0.27 12.57
C GLU A 109 -5.93 1.54 12.25
N GLN A 110 -4.89 1.81 13.05
CA GLN A 110 -3.86 2.74 12.63
C GLN A 110 -3.11 2.09 11.47
N TRP A 111 -3.24 2.63 10.27
CA TRP A 111 -2.43 2.18 9.16
C TRP A 111 -0.98 2.50 9.50
N GLN A 112 -0.17 1.47 9.70
CA GLN A 112 1.25 1.68 9.95
C GLN A 112 2.03 1.97 8.65
N GLY A 113 1.32 2.15 7.53
CA GLY A 113 1.92 2.18 6.20
C GLY A 113 2.56 0.84 5.85
N PRO A 114 3.16 0.72 4.66
CA PRO A 114 4.22 -0.27 4.49
C PRO A 114 5.34 0.06 5.49
N VAL A 115 5.96 -0.97 6.10
CA VAL A 115 7.20 -0.76 6.85
C VAL A 115 8.19 -0.09 5.90
N LEU A 116 8.54 1.16 6.21
CA LEU A 116 9.43 1.94 5.37
C LEU A 116 10.80 1.24 5.38
N PRO A 117 11.35 0.84 4.22
CA PRO A 117 12.58 0.07 4.17
C PRO A 117 13.77 0.88 4.70
N PHE A 118 13.68 2.21 4.62
CA PHE A 118 14.59 3.16 5.26
C PHE A 118 13.92 4.55 5.30
N ILE A 119 14.49 5.46 6.09
CA ILE A 119 14.21 6.89 6.04
C ILE A 119 15.46 7.61 5.51
N GLY A 120 15.26 8.61 4.67
CA GLY A 120 16.31 9.40 4.04
C GLY A 120 16.52 9.04 2.57
N THR A 121 17.68 9.42 2.03
CA THR A 121 18.01 9.25 0.61
C THR A 121 18.97 8.08 0.41
N ARG A 122 18.66 7.25 -0.58
CA ARG A 122 19.53 6.20 -1.10
C ARG A 122 19.70 6.39 -2.60
N ALA A 123 20.89 6.06 -3.09
CA ALA A 123 21.20 6.04 -4.50
C ALA A 123 21.21 4.60 -5.02
N PHE A 124 20.92 4.44 -6.31
CA PHE A 124 21.01 3.18 -7.02
C PHE A 124 21.33 3.39 -8.51
N ASN A 125 21.81 2.33 -9.17
CA ASN A 125 22.12 2.36 -10.60
C ASN A 125 22.00 0.97 -11.23
N PHE A 126 20.97 0.77 -12.06
CA PHE A 126 20.75 -0.49 -12.77
C PHE A 126 21.78 -0.77 -13.88
N LEU A 127 22.35 0.25 -14.52
CA LEU A 127 23.32 0.09 -15.62
C LEU A 127 24.76 -0.12 -15.11
N GLY A 128 25.01 0.12 -13.82
CA GLY A 128 26.36 0.12 -13.24
C GLY A 128 27.17 1.37 -13.62
N GLY A 129 28.45 1.39 -13.21
CA GLY A 129 29.36 2.53 -13.37
C GLY A 129 29.51 3.40 -12.10
N THR A 130 30.25 4.50 -12.20
CA THR A 130 30.57 5.40 -11.07
C THR A 130 29.60 6.57 -10.91
N GLY A 131 28.68 6.77 -11.85
CA GLY A 131 27.64 7.79 -11.76
C GLY A 131 26.45 7.30 -10.94
N THR A 132 25.86 8.20 -10.15
CA THR A 132 24.53 8.00 -9.58
C THR A 132 23.52 7.99 -10.72
N GLY A 133 22.87 6.85 -10.97
CA GLY A 133 21.81 6.77 -11.99
C GLY A 133 20.52 7.37 -11.45
N HIS A 134 20.17 7.00 -10.21
CA HIS A 134 18.92 7.38 -9.58
C HIS A 134 19.10 7.62 -8.07
N THR A 135 18.21 8.39 -7.49
CA THR A 135 17.99 8.42 -6.04
C THR A 135 16.55 8.13 -5.70
N ILE A 136 16.34 7.52 -4.54
CA ILE A 136 15.05 7.35 -3.87
C ILE A 136 15.15 7.97 -2.49
N THR A 137 14.20 8.84 -2.15
CA THR A 137 14.08 9.46 -0.84
C THR A 137 12.76 9.07 -0.21
N ILE A 138 12.79 8.54 1.01
CA ILE A 138 11.60 8.21 1.81
C ILE A 138 11.61 9.08 3.07
N ALA A 139 10.60 9.93 3.23
CA ALA A 139 10.41 10.77 4.40
C ALA A 139 9.76 9.99 5.56
N GLU A 140 9.84 10.53 6.78
CA GLU A 140 9.25 9.92 7.99
C GLU A 140 7.74 9.68 7.87
N ASP A 141 7.04 10.52 7.10
CA ASP A 141 5.61 10.40 6.81
C ASP A 141 5.30 9.48 5.63
N GLY A 142 6.30 8.74 5.13
CA GLY A 142 6.20 7.84 4.00
C GLY A 142 6.18 8.52 2.63
N ARG A 143 6.23 9.86 2.52
CA ARG A 143 6.36 10.51 1.21
C ARG A 143 7.66 10.09 0.54
N THR A 144 7.52 9.60 -0.69
CA THR A 144 8.60 9.05 -1.49
C THR A 144 8.81 9.88 -2.75
N THR A 145 10.07 10.12 -3.08
CA THR A 145 10.49 10.79 -4.31
C THR A 145 11.56 9.96 -5.00
N ILE A 146 11.45 9.78 -6.31
CA ILE A 146 12.50 9.15 -7.13
C ILE A 146 12.97 10.14 -8.18
N GLU A 147 14.28 10.33 -8.25
CA GLU A 147 14.93 11.17 -9.23
C GLU A 147 15.86 10.36 -10.13
N ILE A 148 15.89 10.69 -11.42
CA ILE A 148 16.94 10.26 -12.36
C ILE A 148 17.98 11.36 -12.44
N HIS A 149 19.25 11.00 -12.36
CA HIS A 149 20.37 11.92 -12.50
C HIS A 149 21.11 11.67 -13.82
N GLY A 150 21.24 12.72 -14.63
CA GLY A 150 22.03 12.72 -15.85
C GLY A 150 23.05 13.85 -15.86
N THR A 151 23.87 13.91 -16.91
CA THR A 151 24.93 14.93 -17.05
C THR A 151 24.38 16.36 -17.07
N ALA A 152 23.15 16.55 -17.55
CA ALA A 152 22.51 17.85 -17.70
C ALA A 152 21.67 18.30 -16.49
N GLY A 153 21.46 17.42 -15.50
CA GLY A 153 20.63 17.69 -14.32
C GLY A 153 19.86 16.47 -13.83
N SER A 154 18.93 16.72 -12.90
CA SER A 154 18.07 15.71 -12.28
C SER A 154 16.61 15.91 -12.68
N THR A 155 15.86 14.82 -12.79
CA THR A 155 14.42 14.84 -13.08
C THR A 155 13.69 13.95 -12.09
N VAL A 156 12.65 14.49 -11.43
CA VAL A 156 11.73 13.71 -10.60
C VAL A 156 10.86 12.86 -11.52
N ILE A 157 10.87 11.54 -11.31
CA ILE A 157 10.05 10.59 -12.06
C ILE A 157 8.92 9.98 -11.21
N TYR A 158 8.97 10.18 -9.90
CA TYR A 158 7.93 9.75 -8.97
C TYR A 158 7.88 10.68 -7.78
N GLN A 159 6.67 11.05 -7.38
CA GLN A 159 6.40 11.74 -6.12
C GLN A 159 5.04 11.29 -5.58
N GLY A 160 5.02 10.64 -4.41
CA GLY A 160 3.81 10.05 -3.87
C GLY A 160 4.02 9.44 -2.48
N ALA A 161 3.03 8.71 -1.97
CA ALA A 161 3.20 7.90 -0.75
C ALA A 161 3.97 6.62 -1.07
N PHE A 162 4.85 6.16 -0.17
CA PHE A 162 5.57 4.92 -0.35
C PHE A 162 4.60 3.76 -0.56
N SER A 163 4.84 2.98 -1.62
CA SER A 163 4.26 1.67 -1.84
C SER A 163 5.38 0.72 -2.20
N ASN A 164 5.15 -0.58 -2.11
CA ASN A 164 6.12 -1.57 -2.57
C ASN A 164 5.37 -2.71 -3.25
N PRO A 165 5.39 -2.81 -4.59
CA PRO A 165 6.20 -2.01 -5.52
C PRO A 165 5.73 -0.55 -5.68
N LEU A 166 6.66 0.31 -6.13
CA LEU A 166 6.41 1.69 -6.57
C LEU A 166 6.09 1.68 -8.07
N SER A 167 4.96 2.28 -8.46
CA SER A 167 4.60 2.45 -9.87
C SER A 167 5.07 3.82 -10.36
N VAL A 168 6.01 3.82 -11.31
CA VAL A 168 6.54 5.05 -11.92
C VAL A 168 5.72 5.41 -13.17
N GLU A 169 5.58 6.71 -13.49
CA GLU A 169 4.68 7.22 -14.56
C GLU A 169 4.92 6.61 -15.97
N SER A 170 6.03 5.91 -16.19
CA SER A 170 6.36 5.20 -17.42
C SER A 170 5.73 3.81 -17.57
N GLY A 171 4.94 3.34 -16.59
CA GLY A 171 4.39 1.97 -16.56
C GLY A 171 5.41 0.91 -16.11
N LEU A 172 6.59 1.34 -15.66
CA LEU A 172 7.56 0.50 -14.99
C LEU A 172 7.26 0.45 -13.49
N GLY A 173 7.62 -0.67 -12.85
CA GLY A 173 7.55 -0.81 -11.40
C GLY A 173 8.95 -0.84 -10.77
N LEU A 174 9.04 -0.47 -9.49
CA LEU A 174 10.25 -0.63 -8.68
C LEU A 174 9.91 -1.38 -7.39
N LEU A 175 10.54 -2.53 -7.17
CA LEU A 175 10.35 -3.35 -5.98
C LEU A 175 11.58 -3.22 -5.08
N LEU A 176 11.38 -2.81 -3.83
CA LEU A 176 12.43 -2.78 -2.81
C LEU A 176 12.37 -4.07 -2.00
N LYS A 177 13.49 -4.79 -1.90
CA LYS A 177 13.58 -6.05 -1.15
C LYS A 177 15.03 -6.32 -0.75
N ASP A 178 15.26 -6.71 0.50
CA ASP A 178 16.58 -7.13 1.01
C ASP A 178 17.70 -6.10 0.70
N ASP A 179 17.46 -4.81 0.99
CA ASP A 179 18.34 -3.67 0.68
C ASP A 179 18.69 -3.46 -0.81
N LYS A 180 17.98 -4.16 -1.70
CA LYS A 180 18.06 -4.00 -3.14
C LYS A 180 16.81 -3.35 -3.70
N ILE A 181 16.96 -2.84 -4.91
CA ILE A 181 15.85 -2.38 -5.74
C ILE A 181 15.86 -3.16 -7.07
N TYR A 182 14.67 -3.61 -7.47
CA TYR A 182 14.43 -4.39 -8.67
C TYR A 182 13.52 -3.58 -9.61
N GLN A 183 13.82 -3.58 -10.90
CA GLN A 183 12.90 -3.07 -11.91
C GLN A 183 11.88 -4.15 -12.25
N LEU A 184 10.60 -3.77 -12.32
CA LEU A 184 9.52 -4.63 -12.78
C LEU A 184 9.08 -4.24 -14.20
N SER A 185 8.73 -5.24 -15.00
CA SER A 185 8.02 -5.07 -16.27
C SER A 185 6.56 -4.66 -16.04
N PRO A 186 5.84 -4.19 -17.08
CA PRO A 186 4.44 -3.77 -16.95
C PRO A 186 3.46 -4.85 -16.47
N ASP A 187 3.83 -6.13 -16.58
CA ASP A 187 3.08 -7.28 -16.06
C ASP A 187 3.40 -7.60 -14.58
N GLY A 188 4.35 -6.86 -13.97
CA GLY A 188 4.74 -7.02 -12.57
C GLY A 188 5.85 -8.04 -12.32
N GLU A 189 6.39 -8.68 -13.36
CA GLU A 189 7.54 -9.58 -13.22
C GLU A 189 8.86 -8.81 -13.07
N ILE A 190 9.90 -9.43 -12.50
CA ILE A 190 11.23 -8.81 -12.44
C ILE A 190 11.79 -8.72 -13.85
N ALA A 191 12.09 -7.50 -14.30
CA ALA A 191 12.61 -7.26 -15.63
C ALA A 191 14.02 -7.85 -15.78
N THR A 192 14.37 -8.24 -17.00
CA THR A 192 15.72 -8.69 -17.38
C THR A 192 16.40 -7.72 -18.34
N ASP A 193 17.67 -7.98 -18.62
CA ASP A 193 18.48 -7.34 -19.66
C ASP A 193 19.03 -5.94 -19.33
N CYS A 194 18.94 -5.48 -18.08
CA CYS A 194 19.48 -4.16 -17.68
C CYS A 194 21.01 -4.05 -17.76
N LYS A 195 21.75 -5.12 -17.44
CA LYS A 195 23.23 -5.16 -17.50
C LYS A 195 23.77 -6.05 -18.61
N GLY A 196 22.90 -6.52 -19.51
CA GLY A 196 23.21 -7.48 -20.57
C GLY A 196 22.26 -8.67 -20.59
N GLU A 197 22.33 -9.45 -21.67
CA GLU A 197 21.37 -10.53 -21.97
C GLU A 197 21.21 -11.54 -20.81
N GLY A 198 19.97 -11.77 -20.39
CA GLY A 198 19.59 -12.70 -19.33
C GLY A 198 19.85 -12.21 -17.90
N THR A 199 20.35 -10.98 -17.71
CA THR A 199 20.63 -10.45 -16.36
C THR A 199 19.41 -9.83 -15.72
N ILE A 200 19.14 -10.12 -14.44
CA ILE A 200 18.05 -9.47 -13.71
C ILE A 200 18.35 -7.98 -13.50
N CYS A 201 17.31 -7.17 -13.61
CA CYS A 201 17.37 -5.74 -13.36
C CYS A 201 17.36 -5.44 -11.86
N GLU A 202 18.49 -5.67 -11.19
CA GLU A 202 18.70 -5.35 -9.77
C GLU A 202 19.84 -4.34 -9.54
N ALA A 203 19.71 -3.56 -8.47
CA ALA A 203 20.74 -2.66 -7.97
C ALA A 203 20.75 -2.63 -6.44
N GLU A 204 21.93 -2.43 -5.87
CA GLU A 204 22.09 -2.15 -4.43
C GLU A 204 21.62 -0.73 -4.11
N LEU A 205 21.02 -0.55 -2.94
CA LEU A 205 20.76 0.77 -2.37
C LEU A 205 21.96 1.19 -1.51
N TYR A 206 22.55 2.35 -1.81
CA TYR A 206 23.68 2.87 -1.06
C TYR A 206 23.46 4.30 -0.60
N GLU A 207 24.07 4.66 0.53
CA GLU A 207 24.06 6.05 0.99
C GLU A 207 24.92 6.91 0.06
N LEU A 208 24.49 8.14 -0.20
CA LEU A 208 25.38 9.12 -0.80
C LEU A 208 26.37 9.56 0.27
N GLU A 209 27.64 9.16 0.13
CA GLU A 209 28.69 9.72 0.98
C GLU A 209 28.74 11.23 0.77
N PHE A 210 28.27 11.98 1.77
CA PHE A 210 28.52 13.41 1.84
C PHE A 210 30.02 13.60 2.00
N ARG A 211 30.74 13.90 0.91
CA ARG A 211 32.06 14.48 1.03
C ARG A 211 31.89 15.94 1.43
N PRO A 212 32.29 16.35 2.65
CA PRO A 212 32.27 17.74 3.06
C PRO A 212 33.19 18.61 2.19
#